data_AF-A0A9E0CSQ8-F1
#
_entry.id   AF-A0A9E0CSQ8-F1
#
_cell.length_a   1.000
_cell.length_b   1.000
_cell.length_c   1.000
_cell.angle_alpha   90.00
_cell.angle_beta   90.00
_cell.angle_gamma   90.00
#
_symmetry.space_group_name_H-M   'P 1'
#
loop_
_entity.id
_entity.type
_entity.pdbx_description
1 polymer ?
#
loop_
_entity_poly.entity_id
_entity_poly.type
_entity_poly.pdbx_seq_one_letter_code
_entity_poly.pdbx_strand_id
1 'polypeptide(L)'
;MWGYLKMDVSQYLEIFIDESNEHLQNLSDGIMILEKEPDNSDTINEIFRAAHSLKGMAGTMGYKRMQNLTHDMENVFSEVRNGNIKVDSRMVDVLFQCLDALEQYVNNIQETSDEGTDDNEPIIKALNSFIVNNEDKGVLPEEANKEEAPAEEKKEESTDVAGTYARYNNMVFADFEKNAVNEAIEKKMNVFIIKVSVDENCILKAARAFLVFKNLEGHCDIIKSEPSAQDIEDEKFELDFSIVVVTEESYESIVGIIKNVSEIKDAAGEAITTPFADEDDKEEKQDTPKQEEKKDESETKPSASVTAKKQAPAANNNKAGKTVSHTVRVDIEKLDVLMNLVSELIIAKNGLVSASVSE
;
A
#
# COMPACT_ATOMS: atom_id res chain seq x y z
N MET A 1 6.12 14.16 10.99
CA MET A 1 6.92 13.08 10.38
C MET A 1 6.24 11.79 10.82
N TRP A 2 5.28 11.34 10.02
CA TRP A 2 4.51 10.13 10.32
C TRP A 2 5.45 8.93 10.23
N GLY A 3 5.31 7.96 11.14
CA GLY A 3 6.16 6.76 11.16
C GLY A 3 5.82 5.88 9.97
N TYR A 4 6.57 6.03 8.88
CA TYR A 4 6.40 5.23 7.67
C TYR A 4 6.76 3.76 7.95
N LEU A 5 5.81 2.86 7.66
CA LEU A 5 6.06 1.43 7.54
C LEU A 5 6.88 1.22 6.27
N LYS A 6 8.19 1.03 6.43
CA LYS A 6 9.09 0.67 5.32
C LYS A 6 9.31 -0.83 5.37
N MET A 7 8.74 -1.51 4.41
CA MET A 7 8.69 -2.97 4.29
C MET A 7 10.00 -3.49 3.67
N ASP A 8 10.61 -4.56 4.20
CA ASP A 8 11.91 -5.06 3.74
C ASP A 8 11.77 -5.86 2.43
N VAL A 9 12.24 -5.28 1.33
CA VAL A 9 12.15 -5.82 -0.03
C VAL A 9 13.01 -7.07 -0.22
N SER A 10 14.05 -7.27 0.59
CA SER A 10 15.03 -8.34 0.38
C SER A 10 14.40 -9.75 0.42
N GLN A 11 13.26 -9.92 1.10
CA GLN A 11 12.54 -11.19 1.16
C GLN A 11 11.76 -11.55 -0.12
N TYR A 12 11.50 -10.55 -0.98
CA TYR A 12 10.70 -10.72 -2.20
C TYR A 12 11.56 -10.75 -3.47
N LEU A 13 12.86 -10.53 -3.33
CA LEU A 13 13.81 -10.53 -4.43
C LEU A 13 13.84 -11.87 -5.16
N GLU A 14 13.88 -12.99 -4.42
CA GLU A 14 13.94 -14.34 -5.01
C GLU A 14 12.69 -14.64 -5.86
N ILE A 15 11.50 -14.30 -5.35
CA ILE A 15 10.23 -14.43 -6.07
C ILE A 15 10.24 -13.58 -7.34
N PHE A 16 10.70 -12.32 -7.24
CA PHE A 16 10.79 -11.44 -8.39
C PHE A 16 11.71 -12.01 -9.47
N ILE A 17 12.87 -12.56 -9.08
CA ILE A 17 13.81 -13.16 -10.03
C ILE A 17 13.19 -14.38 -10.71
N ASP A 18 12.56 -15.27 -9.96
CA ASP A 18 11.92 -16.48 -10.49
C ASP A 18 10.79 -16.14 -11.48
N GLU A 19 9.86 -15.24 -11.09
CA GLU A 19 8.75 -14.82 -11.95
C GLU A 19 9.24 -14.03 -13.17
N SER A 20 10.24 -13.17 -12.99
CA SER A 20 10.83 -12.44 -14.12
C SER A 20 11.43 -13.40 -15.14
N ASN A 21 12.15 -14.43 -14.70
CA ASN A 21 12.72 -15.44 -15.60
C ASN A 21 11.63 -16.24 -16.33
N GLU A 22 10.52 -16.59 -15.67
CA GLU A 22 9.38 -17.24 -16.32
C GLU A 22 8.77 -16.35 -17.42
N HIS A 23 8.54 -15.08 -17.11
CA HIS A 23 8.01 -14.13 -18.09
C HIS A 23 8.99 -13.87 -19.25
N LEU A 24 10.30 -13.77 -18.98
CA LEU A 24 11.32 -13.64 -20.02
C LEU A 24 11.36 -14.86 -20.94
N GLN A 25 11.23 -16.06 -20.38
CA GLN A 25 11.13 -17.29 -21.16
C GLN A 25 9.90 -17.28 -22.07
N ASN A 26 8.73 -16.88 -21.54
CA ASN A 26 7.50 -16.76 -22.31
C ASN A 26 7.62 -15.72 -23.45
N LEU A 27 8.29 -14.59 -23.18
CA LEU A 27 8.59 -13.59 -24.21
C LEU A 27 9.50 -14.18 -25.30
N SER A 28 10.56 -14.88 -24.92
CA SER A 28 11.51 -15.53 -25.84
C SER A 28 10.82 -16.50 -26.80
N ASP A 29 10.05 -17.44 -26.23
CA ASP A 29 9.33 -18.45 -27.00
C ASP A 29 8.28 -17.83 -27.91
N GLY A 30 7.54 -16.83 -27.40
CA GLY A 30 6.55 -16.10 -28.18
C GLY A 30 7.16 -15.33 -29.35
N ILE A 31 8.26 -14.60 -29.13
CA ILE A 31 8.95 -13.84 -30.20
C ILE A 31 9.46 -14.81 -31.28
N MET A 32 9.97 -15.99 -30.90
CA MET A 32 10.40 -17.01 -31.86
C MET A 32 9.25 -17.59 -32.68
N ILE A 33 8.05 -17.73 -32.10
CA ILE A 33 6.85 -18.13 -32.84
C ILE A 33 6.45 -17.03 -33.83
N LEU A 34 6.44 -15.76 -33.39
CA LEU A 34 6.08 -14.63 -34.25
C LEU A 34 7.01 -14.43 -35.45
N GLU A 35 8.28 -14.79 -35.33
CA GLU A 35 9.20 -14.78 -36.47
C GLU A 35 8.68 -15.66 -37.63
N LYS A 36 8.03 -16.78 -37.31
CA LYS A 36 7.49 -17.73 -38.29
C LYS A 36 6.03 -17.44 -38.63
N GLU A 37 5.26 -17.02 -37.63
CA GLU A 37 3.82 -16.81 -37.69
C GLU A 37 3.46 -15.38 -37.21
N PRO A 38 3.76 -14.34 -38.01
CA PRO A 38 3.65 -12.94 -37.58
C PRO A 38 2.22 -12.45 -37.31
N ASP A 39 1.22 -13.18 -37.82
CA ASP A 39 -0.20 -12.87 -37.65
C ASP A 39 -0.87 -13.74 -36.54
N ASN A 40 -0.09 -14.50 -35.76
CA ASN A 40 -0.62 -15.37 -34.70
C ASN A 40 -1.13 -14.56 -33.50
N SER A 41 -2.43 -14.31 -33.46
CA SER A 41 -3.09 -13.49 -32.43
C SER A 41 -2.95 -14.04 -31.02
N ASP A 42 -2.91 -15.37 -30.86
CA ASP A 42 -2.83 -16.00 -29.55
C ASP A 42 -1.45 -15.73 -28.94
N THR A 43 -0.39 -15.94 -29.73
CA THR A 43 0.99 -15.62 -29.35
C THR A 43 1.18 -14.12 -29.07
N ILE A 44 0.61 -13.22 -29.87
CA ILE A 44 0.67 -11.77 -29.61
C ILE A 44 0.07 -11.44 -28.22
N ASN A 45 -1.08 -12.05 -27.87
CA ASN A 45 -1.73 -11.81 -26.60
C ASN A 45 -0.95 -12.38 -25.41
N GLU A 46 -0.31 -13.54 -25.56
CA GLU A 46 0.56 -14.14 -24.55
C GLU A 46 1.77 -13.24 -24.26
N ILE A 47 2.46 -12.77 -25.31
CA ILE A 47 3.59 -11.86 -25.19
C ILE A 47 3.18 -10.55 -24.52
N PHE A 48 2.05 -9.96 -24.94
CA PHE A 48 1.53 -8.73 -24.33
C PHE A 48 1.30 -8.90 -22.82
N ARG A 49 0.70 -10.02 -22.39
CA ARG A 49 0.47 -10.32 -20.96
C ARG A 49 1.78 -10.51 -20.20
N ALA A 50 2.75 -11.21 -20.79
CA ALA A 50 4.06 -11.40 -20.18
C ALA A 50 4.80 -10.06 -20.01
N ALA A 51 4.83 -9.22 -21.03
CA ALA A 51 5.42 -7.88 -20.97
C ALA A 51 4.72 -6.98 -19.94
N HIS A 52 3.38 -7.00 -19.91
CA HIS A 52 2.59 -6.24 -18.95
C HIS A 52 2.85 -6.67 -17.49
N SER A 53 2.94 -7.97 -17.25
CA SER A 53 3.26 -8.53 -15.92
C SER A 53 4.68 -8.16 -15.50
N LEU A 54 5.66 -8.28 -16.41
CA LEU A 54 7.05 -7.90 -16.16
C LEU A 54 7.20 -6.40 -15.86
N LYS A 55 6.47 -5.53 -16.56
CA LYS A 55 6.37 -4.10 -16.25
C LYS A 55 5.80 -3.87 -14.86
N GLY A 56 4.72 -4.56 -14.52
CA GLY A 56 4.09 -4.51 -13.19
C GLY A 56 5.09 -4.86 -12.09
N MET A 57 5.76 -6.00 -12.20
CA MET A 57 6.76 -6.48 -11.25
C MET A 57 7.96 -5.53 -11.12
N ALA A 58 8.49 -5.01 -12.23
CA ALA A 58 9.59 -4.05 -12.21
C ALA A 58 9.17 -2.74 -11.52
N GLY A 59 7.96 -2.25 -11.81
CA GLY A 59 7.37 -1.10 -11.14
C GLY A 59 7.18 -1.33 -9.64
N THR A 60 6.64 -2.49 -9.26
CA THR A 60 6.52 -2.87 -7.86
C THR A 60 7.86 -2.92 -7.18
N MET A 61 8.88 -3.46 -7.84
CA MET A 61 10.19 -3.55 -7.23
C MET A 61 10.94 -2.21 -7.16
N GLY A 62 10.47 -1.20 -7.88
CA GLY A 62 11.11 0.12 -7.99
C GLY A 62 12.23 0.16 -9.03
N TYR A 63 12.31 -0.84 -9.90
CA TYR A 63 13.28 -0.96 -10.99
C TYR A 63 12.77 -0.16 -12.21
N LYS A 64 13.04 1.15 -12.18
CA LYS A 64 12.48 2.11 -13.13
C LYS A 64 12.97 1.90 -14.56
N ARG A 65 14.23 1.50 -14.75
CA ARG A 65 14.78 1.29 -16.10
C ARG A 65 14.16 0.06 -16.74
N MET A 66 14.07 -1.03 -15.98
CA MET A 66 13.40 -2.25 -16.41
C MET A 66 11.91 -1.99 -16.69
N GLN A 67 11.23 -1.21 -15.82
CA GLN A 67 9.84 -0.80 -16.03
C GLN A 67 9.65 0.02 -17.31
N ASN A 68 10.56 0.96 -17.61
CA ASN A 68 10.47 1.78 -18.82
C ASN A 68 10.65 0.94 -20.08
N LEU A 69 11.67 0.08 -20.12
CA LEU A 69 11.96 -0.77 -21.27
C LEU A 69 10.80 -1.76 -21.57
N THR A 70 10.25 -2.38 -20.52
CA THR A 70 9.08 -3.27 -20.65
C THR A 70 7.83 -2.52 -21.11
N HIS A 71 7.62 -1.28 -20.64
CA HIS A 71 6.52 -0.43 -21.11
C HIS A 71 6.64 -0.08 -22.60
N ASP A 72 7.83 0.27 -23.10
CA ASP A 72 8.04 0.53 -24.53
C ASP A 72 7.79 -0.73 -25.38
N MET A 73 8.21 -1.91 -24.90
CA MET A 73 7.90 -3.19 -25.54
C MET A 73 6.38 -3.46 -25.56
N GLU A 74 5.69 -3.25 -24.44
CA GLU A 74 4.23 -3.41 -24.34
C GLU A 74 3.48 -2.50 -25.33
N ASN A 75 3.93 -1.26 -25.51
CA ASN A 75 3.33 -0.32 -26.45
C ASN A 75 3.44 -0.81 -27.90
N VAL A 76 4.59 -1.36 -28.30
CA VAL A 76 4.75 -1.97 -29.63
C VAL A 76 3.76 -3.12 -29.82
N PHE A 77 3.62 -4.00 -28.82
CA PHE A 77 2.66 -5.12 -28.89
C PHE A 77 1.20 -4.69 -28.83
N SER A 78 0.88 -3.57 -28.18
CA SER A 78 -0.46 -2.97 -28.24
C SER A 78 -0.84 -2.61 -29.68
N GLU A 79 0.07 -1.95 -30.40
CA GLU A 79 -0.14 -1.55 -31.79
C GLU A 79 -0.22 -2.75 -32.75
N VAL A 80 0.60 -3.78 -32.52
CA VAL A 80 0.54 -5.04 -33.26
C VAL A 80 -0.80 -5.75 -33.01
N ARG A 81 -1.23 -5.85 -31.75
CA ARG A 81 -2.51 -6.47 -31.37
C ARG A 81 -3.72 -5.76 -31.97
N ASN A 82 -3.66 -4.43 -32.04
CA ASN A 82 -4.73 -3.62 -32.65
C ASN A 82 -4.72 -3.68 -34.19
N GLY A 83 -3.73 -4.34 -34.80
CA GLY A 83 -3.57 -4.46 -36.24
C GLY A 83 -3.04 -3.19 -36.92
N ASN A 84 -2.53 -2.23 -36.13
CA ASN A 84 -1.96 -1.00 -36.64
C ASN A 84 -0.59 -1.28 -37.27
N ILE A 85 0.25 -2.09 -36.63
CA ILE A 85 1.59 -2.45 -37.12
C ILE A 85 1.65 -3.94 -37.42
N LYS A 86 2.39 -4.32 -38.46
CA LYS A 86 2.70 -5.73 -38.75
C LYS A 86 4.07 -6.09 -38.23
N VAL A 87 4.19 -7.29 -37.67
CA VAL A 87 5.48 -7.85 -37.26
C VAL A 87 6.32 -8.13 -38.52
N ASP A 88 7.55 -7.61 -38.54
CA ASP A 88 8.54 -7.91 -39.57
C ASP A 88 9.85 -8.40 -38.92
N SER A 89 10.79 -8.89 -39.74
CA SER A 89 12.08 -9.41 -39.26
C SER A 89 12.88 -8.36 -38.48
N ARG A 90 12.77 -7.08 -38.85
CA ARG A 90 13.50 -6.01 -38.16
C ARG A 90 12.92 -5.77 -36.77
N MET A 91 11.60 -5.84 -36.62
CA MET A 91 10.93 -5.76 -35.32
C MET A 91 11.35 -6.92 -34.42
N VAL A 92 11.36 -8.15 -34.95
CA VAL A 92 11.82 -9.34 -34.21
C VAL A 92 13.25 -9.16 -33.70
N ASP A 93 14.18 -8.67 -34.53
CA ASP A 93 15.57 -8.41 -34.11
C ASP A 93 15.66 -7.39 -32.95
N VAL A 94 14.83 -6.34 -32.98
CA VAL A 94 14.80 -5.31 -31.92
C VAL A 94 14.15 -5.88 -30.65
N LEU A 95 13.14 -6.73 -30.79
CA LEU A 95 12.49 -7.40 -29.66
C LEU A 95 13.44 -8.35 -28.94
N PHE A 96 14.29 -9.09 -29.66
CA PHE A 96 15.34 -9.90 -29.04
C PHE A 96 16.40 -9.05 -28.33
N GLN A 97 16.83 -7.91 -28.91
CA GLN A 97 17.73 -7.00 -28.20
C GLN A 97 17.10 -6.47 -26.90
N CYS A 98 15.79 -6.18 -26.93
CA CYS A 98 15.06 -5.78 -25.74
C CYS A 98 15.01 -6.91 -24.70
N LEU A 99 14.76 -8.15 -25.13
CA LEU A 99 14.80 -9.32 -24.25
C LEU A 99 16.18 -9.50 -23.58
N ASP A 100 17.27 -9.43 -24.36
CA ASP A 100 18.64 -9.51 -23.85
C ASP A 100 18.91 -8.43 -22.79
N ALA A 101 18.44 -7.20 -23.01
CA ALA A 101 18.58 -6.10 -22.07
C ALA A 101 17.76 -6.33 -20.78
N LEU A 102 16.55 -6.90 -20.89
CA LEU A 102 15.75 -7.26 -19.71
C LEU A 102 16.39 -8.40 -18.90
N GLU A 103 16.96 -9.40 -19.56
CA GLU A 103 17.74 -10.46 -18.90
C GLU A 103 18.97 -9.87 -18.18
N GLN A 104 19.65 -8.90 -18.79
CA GLN A 104 20.76 -8.21 -18.13
C GLN A 104 20.32 -7.45 -16.88
N TYR A 105 19.16 -6.79 -16.89
CA TYR A 105 18.61 -6.17 -15.68
C TYR A 105 18.36 -7.21 -14.58
N VAL A 106 17.70 -8.33 -14.91
CA VAL A 106 17.43 -9.41 -13.93
C VAL A 106 18.74 -9.96 -13.35
N ASN A 107 19.76 -10.18 -14.18
CA ASN A 107 21.07 -10.63 -13.73
C ASN A 107 21.76 -9.61 -12.80
N ASN A 108 21.74 -8.32 -13.16
CA ASN A 108 22.30 -7.26 -12.30
C ASN A 108 21.59 -7.19 -10.95
N ILE A 109 20.26 -7.31 -10.95
CA ILE A 109 19.43 -7.30 -9.76
C ILE A 109 19.76 -8.51 -8.87
N GLN A 110 19.94 -9.69 -9.47
CA GLN A 110 20.31 -10.89 -8.75
C GLN A 110 21.69 -10.76 -8.08
N GLU A 111 22.68 -10.17 -8.77
CA GLU A 111 24.04 -10.05 -8.26
C GLU A 111 24.24 -8.90 -7.28
N THR A 112 23.54 -7.78 -7.49
CA THR A 112 23.83 -6.50 -6.82
C THR A 112 22.65 -5.89 -6.08
N SER A 113 21.45 -6.47 -6.22
CA SER A 113 20.17 -5.90 -5.76
C SER A 113 19.81 -4.55 -6.40
N ASP A 114 20.46 -4.19 -7.51
CA ASP A 114 20.24 -2.98 -8.30
C ASP A 114 20.15 -3.33 -9.80
N GLU A 115 19.33 -2.60 -10.56
CA GLU A 115 19.16 -2.81 -12.01
C GLU A 115 20.34 -2.30 -12.84
N GLY A 116 21.29 -1.59 -12.22
CA GLY A 116 22.42 -0.99 -12.90
C GLY A 116 22.08 0.35 -13.53
N THR A 117 22.96 0.83 -14.40
CA THR A 117 22.92 2.21 -14.93
C THR A 117 22.65 2.31 -16.42
N ASP A 118 22.51 1.19 -17.12
CA ASP A 118 22.23 1.22 -18.56
C ASP A 118 20.75 1.56 -18.77
N ASP A 119 20.46 2.67 -19.45
CA ASP A 119 19.10 3.10 -19.75
C ASP A 119 18.55 2.48 -21.05
N ASN A 120 19.37 1.73 -21.79
CA ASN A 120 18.99 1.08 -23.05
C ASN A 120 18.33 2.04 -24.08
N GLU A 121 18.70 3.33 -24.06
CA GLU A 121 18.15 4.36 -24.96
C GLU A 121 18.14 3.96 -26.45
N PRO A 122 19.18 3.30 -27.01
CA PRO A 122 19.17 2.90 -28.42
C PRO A 122 18.02 1.93 -28.75
N ILE A 123 17.74 0.99 -27.84
CA ILE A 123 16.68 -0.01 -28.00
C ILE A 123 15.31 0.67 -27.87
N ILE A 124 15.13 1.52 -26.87
CA ILE A 124 13.91 2.32 -26.66
C ILE A 124 13.60 3.16 -27.90
N LYS A 125 14.59 3.83 -28.49
CA LYS A 125 14.42 4.59 -29.73
C LYS A 125 14.04 3.69 -30.91
N ALA A 126 14.60 2.49 -30.99
CA ALA A 126 14.26 1.53 -32.03
C ALA A 126 12.82 1.03 -31.91
N LEU A 127 12.37 0.66 -30.69
CA LEU A 127 10.99 0.26 -30.41
C LEU A 127 9.99 1.37 -30.78
N ASN A 128 10.24 2.59 -30.31
CA ASN A 128 9.38 3.74 -30.59
C ASN A 128 9.33 4.11 -32.08
N SER A 129 10.37 3.81 -32.86
CA SER A 129 10.37 4.04 -34.30
C SER A 129 9.30 3.25 -35.05
N PHE A 130 8.87 2.09 -34.54
CA PHE A 130 7.80 1.30 -35.16
C PHE A 130 6.43 1.95 -34.99
N ILE A 131 6.22 2.65 -33.88
CA ILE A 131 4.95 3.33 -33.55
C ILE A 131 4.80 4.61 -34.37
N VAL A 132 5.86 5.42 -34.49
CA VAL A 132 5.84 6.71 -35.20
C VAL A 132 5.70 6.55 -36.72
N ASN A 133 6.22 5.47 -37.31
CA ASN A 133 6.14 5.25 -38.76
C ASN A 133 4.72 4.96 -39.28
N ASN A 134 3.72 4.88 -38.40
CA ASN A 134 2.31 4.73 -38.77
C ASN A 134 1.54 6.05 -38.89
N GLU A 135 2.12 7.18 -38.50
CA GLU A 135 1.46 8.50 -38.58
C GLU A 135 1.32 9.03 -40.03
N ASP A 136 1.91 8.37 -41.04
CA ASP A 136 1.73 8.73 -42.47
C ASP A 136 0.49 8.10 -43.13
N LYS A 137 -0.43 7.52 -42.33
CA LYS A 137 -1.82 7.28 -42.74
C LYS A 137 -2.75 8.02 -41.81
N GLY A 138 -2.81 9.33 -42.02
CA GLY A 138 -3.64 10.23 -41.24
C GLY A 138 -5.11 9.82 -41.21
N VAL A 139 -5.66 9.77 -40.00
CA VAL A 139 -6.94 10.38 -39.62
C VAL A 139 -6.80 10.82 -38.14
N LEU A 140 -6.94 12.13 -37.91
CA LEU A 140 -7.05 12.76 -36.59
C LEU A 140 -8.46 12.51 -35.98
N PRO A 141 -8.62 12.68 -34.66
CA PRO A 141 -9.53 11.91 -33.81
C PRO A 141 -10.96 12.47 -33.75
N GLU A 142 -11.93 11.58 -33.53
CA GLU A 142 -13.27 11.95 -33.04
C GLU A 142 -13.48 11.40 -31.62
N GLU A 143 -13.62 12.34 -30.68
CA GLU A 143 -14.32 12.16 -29.41
C GLU A 143 -15.84 11.91 -29.64
N ALA A 144 -16.50 11.42 -28.57
CA ALA A 144 -17.94 11.34 -28.29
C ALA A 144 -18.53 9.92 -28.42
N ASN A 145 -19.37 9.39 -27.53
CA ASN A 145 -19.96 9.83 -26.25
C ASN A 145 -20.86 8.65 -25.76
N LYS A 146 -20.92 8.45 -24.44
CA LYS A 146 -21.99 7.93 -23.56
C LYS A 146 -23.03 6.87 -23.97
N GLU A 147 -23.36 6.11 -22.91
CA GLU A 147 -24.64 5.41 -22.56
C GLU A 147 -24.92 4.11 -23.33
N GLU A 148 -25.42 3.03 -22.73
CA GLU A 148 -26.18 2.84 -21.48
C GLU A 148 -26.21 1.33 -21.13
N ALA A 149 -26.46 1.02 -19.85
CA ALA A 149 -26.78 -0.33 -19.36
C ALA A 149 -28.18 -0.81 -19.85
N PRO A 150 -28.55 -2.06 -19.54
CA PRO A 150 -29.60 -2.19 -18.51
C PRO A 150 -29.43 -3.34 -17.50
N ALA A 151 -30.09 -3.12 -16.36
CA ALA A 151 -30.33 -3.94 -15.16
C ALA A 151 -31.09 -5.28 -15.45
N GLU A 152 -31.34 -6.24 -14.55
CA GLU A 152 -31.62 -6.19 -13.11
C GLU A 152 -31.73 -7.61 -12.47
N GLU A 153 -31.38 -7.67 -11.18
CA GLU A 153 -31.83 -8.52 -10.05
C GLU A 153 -31.92 -10.07 -10.08
N LYS A 154 -31.34 -10.67 -9.03
CA LYS A 154 -32.15 -11.28 -7.95
C LYS A 154 -31.44 -11.32 -6.59
N LYS A 155 -32.16 -10.79 -5.58
CA LYS A 155 -31.89 -10.81 -4.13
C LYS A 155 -32.16 -12.19 -3.52
N GLU A 156 -31.45 -12.52 -2.45
CA GLU A 156 -32.03 -13.24 -1.30
C GLU A 156 -31.61 -12.55 0.01
N GLU A 157 -32.57 -12.50 0.93
CA GLU A 157 -32.61 -11.77 2.19
C GLU A 157 -31.80 -12.44 3.30
N SER A 158 -31.37 -11.65 4.29
CA SER A 158 -31.25 -12.14 5.67
C SER A 158 -31.86 -11.14 6.63
N THR A 159 -32.57 -11.69 7.62
CA THR A 159 -33.48 -11.05 8.57
C THR A 159 -32.78 -10.27 9.67
N ASP A 160 -33.44 -9.20 10.10
CA ASP A 160 -33.12 -8.27 11.19
C ASP A 160 -32.67 -8.89 12.52
N VAL A 161 -31.68 -8.26 13.18
CA VAL A 161 -31.81 -7.88 14.60
C VAL A 161 -31.12 -6.53 14.85
N ALA A 162 -31.87 -5.62 15.45
CA ALA A 162 -31.56 -4.23 15.74
C ALA A 162 -30.44 -4.01 16.79
N GLY A 163 -29.63 -2.96 16.57
CA GLY A 163 -28.69 -2.40 17.54
C GLY A 163 -27.87 -1.26 16.94
N THR A 164 -28.32 -0.03 17.19
CA THR A 164 -27.74 1.27 16.79
C THR A 164 -26.24 1.41 17.08
N TYR A 165 -25.40 1.32 16.05
CA TYR A 165 -24.15 2.06 15.83
C TYR A 165 -23.90 2.10 14.30
N ALA A 166 -23.51 3.26 13.74
CA ALA A 166 -23.22 3.37 12.31
C ALA A 166 -21.99 2.49 11.96
N ARG A 167 -22.20 1.45 11.16
CA ARG A 167 -21.16 0.51 10.69
C ARG A 167 -20.77 0.88 9.26
N TYR A 168 -19.49 1.08 8.98
CA TYR A 168 -18.92 1.03 7.62
C TYR A 168 -17.69 0.12 7.66
N ASN A 169 -17.77 -1.02 6.96
CA ASN A 169 -16.73 -2.06 6.79
C ASN A 169 -15.95 -2.56 8.03
N ASN A 170 -16.48 -2.42 9.24
CA ASN A 170 -15.97 -3.08 10.46
C ASN A 170 -14.48 -2.79 10.78
N MET A 171 -13.88 -1.74 10.21
CA MET A 171 -12.53 -1.26 10.55
C MET A 171 -12.62 -0.24 11.68
N VAL A 172 -11.84 -0.46 12.73
CA VAL A 172 -11.79 0.44 13.89
C VAL A 172 -10.64 1.40 13.72
N PHE A 173 -10.93 2.70 13.64
CA PHE A 173 -9.92 3.75 13.57
C PHE A 173 -9.51 4.19 14.97
N ALA A 174 -8.21 4.21 15.25
CA ALA A 174 -7.62 4.88 16.39
C ALA A 174 -7.66 6.40 16.21
N ASP A 175 -7.53 7.16 17.29
CA ASP A 175 -7.71 8.61 17.23
C ASP A 175 -6.68 9.31 16.34
N PHE A 176 -5.44 8.80 16.27
CA PHE A 176 -4.43 9.32 15.34
C PHE A 176 -4.77 9.03 13.86
N GLU A 177 -5.42 7.90 13.57
CA GLU A 177 -5.84 7.52 12.21
C GLU A 177 -7.05 8.37 11.77
N LYS A 178 -8.00 8.62 12.69
CA LYS A 178 -9.12 9.55 12.44
C LYS A 178 -8.61 10.95 12.14
N ASN A 179 -7.66 11.45 12.94
CA ASN A 179 -7.05 12.76 12.73
C ASN A 179 -6.31 12.83 11.39
N ALA A 180 -5.61 11.77 10.98
CA ALA A 180 -4.95 11.70 9.67
C ALA A 180 -5.96 11.80 8.52
N VAL A 181 -7.09 11.10 8.63
CA VAL A 181 -8.18 11.15 7.63
C VAL A 181 -8.84 12.54 7.60
N ASN A 182 -9.13 13.12 8.77
CA ASN A 182 -9.72 14.45 8.87
C ASN A 182 -8.80 15.53 8.27
N GLU A 183 -7.50 15.48 8.60
CA GLU A 183 -6.48 16.38 8.05
C GLU A 183 -6.36 16.24 6.52
N ALA A 184 -6.42 15.01 5.99
CA ALA A 184 -6.42 14.76 4.56
C ALA A 184 -7.65 15.36 3.86
N ILE A 185 -8.85 15.21 4.44
CA ILE A 185 -10.09 15.80 3.91
C ILE A 185 -10.03 17.33 3.95
N GLU A 186 -9.52 17.94 5.03
CA GLU A 186 -9.32 19.40 5.12
C GLU A 186 -8.37 19.92 4.05
N LYS A 187 -7.32 19.16 3.76
CA LYS A 187 -6.35 19.46 2.69
C LYS A 187 -6.88 19.17 1.28
N LYS A 188 -8.13 18.72 1.14
CA LYS A 188 -8.77 18.32 -0.13
C LYS A 188 -8.04 17.15 -0.81
N MET A 189 -7.38 16.30 -0.06
CA MET A 189 -6.82 15.04 -0.56
C MET A 189 -7.93 13.98 -0.59
N ASN A 190 -7.77 12.99 -1.47
CA ASN A 190 -8.68 11.88 -1.57
C ASN A 190 -8.31 10.82 -0.52
N VAL A 191 -9.32 10.29 0.16
CA VAL A 191 -9.15 9.19 1.12
C VAL A 191 -10.01 8.03 0.65
N PHE A 192 -9.39 6.86 0.44
CA PHE A 192 -10.08 5.65 0.00
C PHE A 192 -9.88 4.52 0.99
N ILE A 193 -10.94 3.75 1.24
CA ILE A 193 -10.84 2.43 1.86
C ILE A 193 -10.97 1.39 0.76
N ILE A 194 -9.96 0.55 0.59
CA ILE A 194 -9.89 -0.43 -0.49
C ILE A 194 -9.75 -1.82 0.12
N LYS A 195 -10.68 -2.70 -0.22
CA LYS A 195 -10.58 -4.13 0.05
C LYS A 195 -9.88 -4.79 -1.13
N VAL A 196 -8.81 -5.52 -0.84
CA VAL A 196 -8.03 -6.28 -1.79
C VAL A 196 -8.26 -7.77 -1.54
N SER A 197 -8.59 -8.51 -2.61
CA SER A 197 -8.83 -9.95 -2.59
C SER A 197 -7.75 -10.64 -3.42
N VAL A 198 -6.96 -11.50 -2.79
CA VAL A 198 -5.95 -12.34 -3.44
C VAL A 198 -6.62 -13.55 -4.08
N ASP A 199 -6.08 -14.04 -5.20
CA ASP A 199 -6.58 -15.23 -5.86
C ASP A 199 -6.49 -16.47 -4.94
N GLU A 200 -7.50 -17.34 -5.02
CA GLU A 200 -7.59 -18.55 -4.20
C GLU A 200 -6.47 -19.56 -4.50
N ASN A 201 -5.86 -19.49 -5.69
CA ASN A 201 -4.75 -20.34 -6.11
C ASN A 201 -3.38 -19.73 -5.80
N CYS A 202 -3.33 -18.52 -5.23
CA CYS A 202 -2.06 -17.86 -4.90
C CYS A 202 -1.31 -18.65 -3.82
N ILE A 203 -0.12 -19.15 -4.17
CA ILE A 203 0.71 -19.94 -3.25
C ILE A 203 1.32 -19.04 -2.16
N LEU A 204 1.67 -17.79 -2.50
CA LEU A 204 2.39 -16.86 -1.64
C LEU A 204 1.59 -15.56 -1.43
N LYS A 205 0.44 -15.67 -0.76
CA LYS A 205 -0.47 -14.53 -0.53
C LYS A 205 0.17 -13.35 0.21
N ALA A 206 1.05 -13.60 1.18
CA ALA A 206 1.78 -12.54 1.88
C ALA A 206 2.68 -11.74 0.93
N ALA A 207 3.32 -12.41 -0.03
CA ALA A 207 4.10 -11.75 -1.07
C ALA A 207 3.24 -10.92 -2.01
N ARG A 208 2.06 -11.40 -2.40
CA ARG A 208 1.13 -10.60 -3.21
C ARG A 208 0.61 -9.38 -2.47
N ALA A 209 0.26 -9.54 -1.20
CA ALA A 209 -0.15 -8.40 -0.39
C ALA A 209 1.00 -7.39 -0.25
N PHE A 210 2.23 -7.84 0.02
CA PHE A 210 3.41 -6.97 0.04
C PHE A 210 3.60 -6.19 -1.26
N LEU A 211 3.49 -6.86 -2.41
CA LEU A 211 3.60 -6.21 -3.72
C LEU A 211 2.54 -5.10 -3.88
N VAL A 212 1.34 -5.28 -3.34
CA VAL A 212 0.32 -4.22 -3.30
C VAL A 212 0.77 -3.02 -2.45
N PHE A 213 1.29 -3.23 -1.24
CA PHE A 213 1.81 -2.12 -0.42
C PHE A 213 2.92 -1.37 -1.14
N LYS A 214 3.85 -2.10 -1.75
CA LYS A 214 4.99 -1.52 -2.44
C LYS A 214 4.61 -0.77 -3.72
N ASN A 215 3.65 -1.29 -4.50
CA ASN A 215 3.11 -0.60 -5.68
C ASN A 215 2.46 0.74 -5.35
N LEU A 216 1.90 0.85 -4.15
CA LEU A 216 1.25 2.06 -3.67
C LEU A 216 2.24 3.09 -3.11
N GLU A 217 3.48 2.70 -2.81
CA GLU A 217 4.52 3.62 -2.34
C GLU A 217 4.84 4.67 -3.43
N GLY A 218 4.79 5.95 -3.04
CA GLY A 218 5.03 7.06 -3.96
C GLY A 218 3.78 7.57 -4.70
N HIS A 219 2.68 6.81 -4.66
CA HIS A 219 1.37 7.21 -5.20
C HIS A 219 0.38 7.59 -4.10
N CYS A 220 0.47 6.98 -2.93
CA CYS A 220 -0.38 7.28 -1.80
C CYS A 220 0.31 7.02 -0.46
N ASP A 221 -0.23 7.60 0.61
CA ASP A 221 0.13 7.30 1.99
C ASP A 221 -0.88 6.31 2.57
N ILE A 222 -0.42 5.14 3.01
CA ILE A 222 -1.27 4.14 3.65
C ILE A 222 -1.39 4.48 5.14
N ILE A 223 -2.58 4.88 5.59
CA ILE A 223 -2.86 5.22 7.01
C ILE A 223 -3.03 3.95 7.85
N LYS A 224 -3.71 2.95 7.29
CA LYS A 224 -4.12 1.76 8.04
C LYS A 224 -4.23 0.56 7.12
N SER A 225 -3.90 -0.61 7.64
CA SER A 225 -4.26 -1.89 7.04
C SER A 225 -4.95 -2.79 8.07
N GLU A 226 -5.90 -3.60 7.61
CA GLU A 226 -6.57 -4.63 8.40
C GLU A 226 -6.63 -5.94 7.58
N PRO A 227 -5.92 -7.01 7.98
CA PRO A 227 -5.02 -7.10 9.14
C PRO A 227 -3.82 -6.14 9.09
N SER A 228 -3.11 -6.00 10.22
CA SER A 228 -1.96 -5.08 10.31
C SER A 228 -0.88 -5.45 9.29
N ALA A 229 -0.06 -4.49 8.85
CA ALA A 229 0.99 -4.76 7.86
C ALA A 229 1.94 -5.89 8.31
N GLN A 230 2.27 -5.94 9.60
CA GLN A 230 3.06 -7.04 10.18
C GLN A 230 2.32 -8.38 10.12
N ASP A 231 1.01 -8.40 10.39
CA ASP A 231 0.24 -9.64 10.31
C ASP A 231 0.07 -10.10 8.86
N ILE A 232 0.04 -9.17 7.90
CA ILE A 232 0.05 -9.50 6.47
C ILE A 232 1.40 -10.11 6.06
N GLU A 233 2.53 -9.54 6.50
CA GLU A 233 3.88 -10.12 6.31
C GLU A 233 4.00 -11.51 6.94
N ASP A 234 3.48 -11.66 8.15
CA ASP A 234 3.48 -12.92 8.89
C ASP A 234 2.44 -13.93 8.34
N GLU A 235 1.78 -13.63 7.22
CA GLU A 235 0.76 -14.46 6.56
C GLU A 235 -0.47 -14.78 7.42
N LYS A 236 -0.79 -13.93 8.40
CA LYS A 236 -1.95 -14.05 9.30
C LYS A 236 -3.19 -13.38 8.72
N PHE A 237 -3.53 -13.74 7.49
CA PHE A 237 -4.79 -13.37 6.84
C PHE A 237 -5.21 -14.47 5.87
N GLU A 238 -6.49 -14.53 5.51
CA GLU A 238 -7.00 -15.58 4.61
C GLU A 238 -6.69 -15.25 3.16
N LEU A 239 -7.57 -14.49 2.48
CA LEU A 239 -7.36 -14.02 1.11
C LEU A 239 -7.66 -12.53 0.96
N ASP A 240 -8.28 -11.93 1.97
CA ASP A 240 -8.73 -10.54 1.93
C ASP A 240 -7.95 -9.71 2.95
N PHE A 241 -7.56 -8.51 2.54
CA PHE A 241 -7.10 -7.46 3.44
C PHE A 241 -7.66 -6.11 2.99
N SER A 242 -7.76 -5.17 3.91
CA SER A 242 -8.26 -3.82 3.64
C SER A 242 -7.19 -2.79 3.95
N ILE A 243 -7.08 -1.76 3.13
CA ILE A 243 -6.17 -0.64 3.32
C ILE A 243 -6.92 0.68 3.25
N VAL A 244 -6.45 1.66 4.02
CA VAL A 244 -6.92 3.04 3.96
C VAL A 244 -5.78 3.90 3.44
N VAL A 245 -6.02 4.57 2.31
CA VAL A 245 -5.01 5.33 1.58
C VAL A 245 -5.40 6.79 1.45
N VAL A 246 -4.41 7.67 1.50
CA VAL A 246 -4.53 9.10 1.20
C VAL A 246 -3.72 9.41 -0.05
N THR A 247 -4.33 10.09 -1.02
CA THR A 247 -3.67 10.40 -2.28
C THR A 247 -4.21 11.68 -2.91
N GLU A 248 -3.44 12.27 -3.81
CA GLU A 248 -3.91 13.31 -4.74
C GLU A 248 -4.47 12.69 -6.04
N GLU A 249 -4.22 11.41 -6.29
CA GLU A 249 -4.65 10.69 -7.49
C GLU A 249 -6.12 10.26 -7.43
N SER A 250 -6.66 9.88 -8.59
CA SER A 250 -8.03 9.35 -8.69
C SER A 250 -8.15 7.93 -8.15
N TYR A 251 -9.35 7.56 -7.73
CA TYR A 251 -9.68 6.19 -7.28
C TYR A 251 -9.29 5.13 -8.33
N GLU A 252 -9.56 5.41 -9.60
CA GLU A 252 -9.26 4.51 -10.73
C GLU A 252 -7.77 4.28 -10.91
N SER A 253 -6.94 5.32 -10.70
CA SER A 253 -5.48 5.20 -10.73
C SER A 253 -5.00 4.23 -9.66
N ILE A 254 -5.42 4.45 -8.41
CA ILE A 254 -5.03 3.62 -7.26
C ILE A 254 -5.51 2.17 -7.42
N VAL A 255 -6.76 1.95 -7.80
CA VAL A 255 -7.27 0.59 -8.03
C VAL A 255 -6.56 -0.08 -9.20
N GLY A 256 -6.22 0.67 -10.26
CA GLY A 256 -5.42 0.18 -11.38
C GLY A 256 -4.03 -0.30 -10.94
N ILE A 257 -3.36 0.47 -10.07
CA ILE A 257 -2.06 0.11 -9.49
C ILE A 257 -2.14 -1.19 -8.68
N ILE A 258 -3.22 -1.37 -7.89
CA ILE A 258 -3.43 -2.59 -7.09
C ILE A 258 -3.71 -3.79 -8.00
N LYS A 259 -4.56 -3.62 -9.02
CA LYS A 259 -4.92 -4.68 -9.97
C LYS A 259 -3.78 -5.07 -10.92
N ASN A 260 -2.74 -4.25 -11.02
CA ASN A 260 -1.52 -4.60 -11.77
C ASN A 260 -0.65 -5.66 -11.07
N VAL A 261 -0.89 -5.93 -9.78
CA VAL A 261 -0.18 -7.00 -9.09
C VAL A 261 -0.78 -8.34 -9.53
N SER A 262 0.07 -9.24 -10.02
CA SER A 262 -0.34 -10.60 -10.43
C SER A 262 -0.99 -11.34 -9.27
N GLU A 263 -1.96 -12.22 -9.57
CA GLU A 263 -2.70 -13.01 -8.59
C GLU A 263 -3.55 -12.19 -7.59
N ILE A 264 -3.83 -10.92 -7.89
CA ILE A 264 -4.92 -10.17 -7.26
C ILE A 264 -6.22 -10.44 -8.02
N LYS A 265 -7.19 -11.04 -7.33
CA LYS A 265 -8.51 -11.38 -7.89
C LYS A 265 -9.39 -10.15 -8.07
N ASP A 266 -9.44 -9.28 -7.07
CA ASP A 266 -10.18 -8.02 -7.15
C ASP A 266 -9.65 -6.98 -6.15
N ALA A 267 -9.92 -5.72 -6.48
CA ALA A 267 -9.69 -4.59 -5.60
C ALA A 267 -10.86 -3.61 -5.77
N ALA A 268 -11.59 -3.37 -4.69
CA ALA A 268 -12.76 -2.53 -4.68
C ALA A 268 -12.86 -1.77 -3.36
N GLY A 269 -13.33 -0.54 -3.43
CA GLY A 269 -13.30 0.39 -2.32
C GLY A 269 -14.25 1.56 -2.49
N GLU A 270 -14.28 2.41 -1.47
CA GLU A 270 -15.13 3.59 -1.40
C GLU A 270 -14.33 4.78 -0.88
N ALA A 271 -14.77 5.99 -1.24
CA ALA A 271 -14.17 7.22 -0.75
C ALA A 271 -14.72 7.61 0.62
N ILE A 272 -13.83 7.95 1.55
CA ILE A 272 -14.21 8.58 2.83
C ILE A 272 -14.34 10.08 2.58
N THR A 273 -15.58 10.55 2.48
CA THR A 273 -15.89 11.96 2.17
C THR A 273 -16.35 12.77 3.38
N THR A 274 -16.70 12.08 4.46
CA THR A 274 -17.15 12.69 5.71
C THR A 274 -16.05 12.57 6.77
N PRO A 275 -15.60 13.69 7.37
CA PRO A 275 -14.72 13.66 8.53
C PRO A 275 -15.32 12.85 9.67
N PHE A 276 -14.47 12.15 10.42
CA PHE A 276 -14.86 11.55 11.68
C PHE A 276 -15.19 12.65 12.69
N ALA A 277 -16.26 12.45 13.48
CA ALA A 277 -16.64 13.41 14.51
C ALA A 277 -15.56 13.46 15.61
N ASP A 278 -15.09 14.66 15.93
CA ASP A 278 -14.25 14.89 17.09
C ASP A 278 -15.10 14.69 18.35
N GLU A 279 -14.70 13.77 19.24
CA GLU A 279 -15.38 13.60 20.53
C GLU A 279 -15.10 14.77 21.50
N ASP A 280 -14.31 15.77 21.09
CA ASP A 280 -13.97 16.94 21.92
C ASP A 280 -15.00 18.09 21.87
N ASP A 281 -16.03 18.02 21.03
CA ASP A 281 -17.07 19.07 20.93
C ASP A 281 -18.36 18.75 21.73
N LYS A 282 -18.19 18.25 22.97
CA LYS A 282 -19.28 18.12 23.96
C LYS A 282 -19.00 18.80 25.30
N GLU A 283 -18.23 19.87 25.32
CA GLU A 283 -18.28 20.82 26.44
C GLU A 283 -18.23 22.26 25.91
N GLU A 284 -19.39 22.81 25.53
CA GLU A 284 -19.83 24.15 25.96
C GLU A 284 -21.16 24.52 25.29
N LYS A 285 -22.23 24.48 26.09
CA LYS A 285 -23.31 25.47 26.07
C LYS A 285 -24.19 25.26 27.29
N GLN A 286 -23.84 25.93 28.39
CA GLN A 286 -24.87 26.43 29.28
C GLN A 286 -24.50 27.83 29.78
N ASP A 287 -25.26 28.78 29.24
CA ASP A 287 -25.30 30.18 29.62
C ASP A 287 -25.59 30.36 31.12
N THR A 288 -24.89 31.34 31.69
CA THR A 288 -24.93 31.84 33.07
C THR A 288 -26.32 32.37 33.52
N PRO A 289 -26.59 32.60 34.83
CA PRO A 289 -26.17 33.87 35.45
C PRO A 289 -25.79 33.83 36.95
N LYS A 290 -24.61 34.40 37.23
CA LYS A 290 -24.24 35.37 38.27
C LYS A 290 -25.18 35.58 39.48
N GLN A 291 -24.64 35.37 40.69
CA GLN A 291 -24.92 36.25 41.85
C GLN A 291 -23.72 36.31 42.83
N GLU A 292 -23.15 37.52 42.95
CA GLU A 292 -22.26 37.94 44.05
C GLU A 292 -23.08 38.23 45.32
N GLU A 293 -22.61 37.80 46.50
CA GLU A 293 -22.09 38.72 47.53
C GLU A 293 -21.70 38.00 48.85
N LYS A 294 -20.49 38.36 49.32
CA LYS A 294 -20.03 38.61 50.72
C LYS A 294 -19.99 37.46 51.73
N LYS A 295 -18.76 37.05 52.12
CA LYS A 295 -17.96 37.53 53.28
C LYS A 295 -18.54 37.11 54.63
N ASP A 296 -17.83 36.23 55.34
CA ASP A 296 -17.13 36.68 56.54
C ASP A 296 -15.93 35.80 56.90
N GLU A 297 -14.91 36.48 57.45
CA GLU A 297 -13.60 35.99 57.86
C GLU A 297 -13.68 35.17 59.16
N SER A 298 -12.77 34.20 59.32
CA SER A 298 -11.94 34.16 60.52
C SER A 298 -10.71 33.27 60.30
N GLU A 299 -9.55 33.91 60.39
CA GLU A 299 -8.22 33.34 60.49
C GLU A 299 -8.10 32.44 61.75
N THR A 300 -7.37 31.33 61.65
CA THR A 300 -6.01 31.25 62.21
C THR A 300 -5.37 29.89 61.96
N LYS A 301 -4.08 29.97 61.66
CA LYS A 301 -3.12 28.93 61.24
C LYS A 301 -2.47 28.29 62.50
N PRO A 302 -1.40 27.50 62.35
CA PRO A 302 -1.36 26.04 62.32
C PRO A 302 -0.71 25.41 63.57
N SER A 303 -0.82 24.09 63.75
CA SER A 303 0.30 23.36 64.39
C SER A 303 0.37 21.91 63.96
N ALA A 304 1.58 21.52 63.61
CA ALA A 304 2.01 20.19 63.20
C ALA A 304 2.08 19.23 64.39
N SER A 305 1.88 17.93 64.16
CA SER A 305 2.93 16.90 64.37
C SER A 305 2.38 15.47 64.27
N VAL A 306 2.98 14.72 63.34
CA VAL A 306 3.55 13.36 63.47
C VAL A 306 2.83 12.36 64.40
N THR A 307 2.43 11.19 63.87
CA THR A 307 3.16 9.89 64.01
C THR A 307 2.22 8.66 63.85
N ALA A 308 2.54 7.86 62.84
CA ALA A 308 2.54 6.39 62.75
C ALA A 308 1.33 5.48 63.11
N LYS A 309 1.02 4.65 62.08
CA LYS A 309 0.87 3.17 62.09
C LYS A 309 -0.34 2.52 62.82
N LYS A 310 -1.20 1.98 61.94
CA LYS A 310 -1.43 0.53 61.70
C LYS A 310 -2.69 -0.10 62.32
N GLN A 311 -3.36 -0.86 61.43
CA GLN A 311 -4.24 -2.02 61.61
C GLN A 311 -5.78 -1.81 61.60
N ALA A 312 -6.36 -2.32 60.50
CA ALA A 312 -7.71 -2.86 60.32
C ALA A 312 -8.00 -4.03 61.32
N PRO A 313 -9.21 -4.63 61.43
CA PRO A 313 -10.29 -4.71 60.42
C PRO A 313 -11.76 -4.68 60.93
N ALA A 314 -12.73 -4.52 60.02
CA ALA A 314 -13.89 -5.42 59.83
C ALA A 314 -15.03 -4.79 59.00
N ALA A 315 -15.36 -5.51 57.91
CA ALA A 315 -16.65 -5.73 57.24
C ALA A 315 -17.82 -4.74 57.41
N ASN A 316 -18.40 -4.25 56.28
CA ASN A 316 -19.59 -4.90 55.67
C ASN A 316 -20.02 -4.25 54.32
N ASN A 317 -20.43 -5.10 53.38
CA ASN A 317 -21.45 -4.95 52.32
C ASN A 317 -21.72 -3.60 51.63
N ASN A 318 -21.52 -3.52 50.30
CA ASN A 318 -22.58 -3.68 49.28
C ASN A 318 -22.19 -3.18 47.87
N LYS A 319 -22.66 -3.95 46.87
CA LYS A 319 -23.17 -3.59 45.53
C LYS A 319 -22.28 -2.95 44.44
N ALA A 320 -22.49 -3.55 43.27
CA ALA A 320 -22.57 -2.99 41.92
C ALA A 320 -21.26 -2.83 41.13
N GLY A 321 -21.37 -3.22 39.86
CA GLY A 321 -20.28 -3.57 38.97
C GLY A 321 -19.36 -2.41 38.61
N LYS A 322 -18.11 -2.76 38.30
CA LYS A 322 -17.11 -1.84 37.79
C LYS A 322 -16.34 -2.51 36.67
N THR A 323 -16.44 -1.91 35.50
CA THR A 323 -15.64 -2.15 34.30
C THR A 323 -14.15 -2.06 34.65
N VAL A 324 -13.39 -3.06 34.23
CA VAL A 324 -11.94 -3.13 34.43
C VAL A 324 -11.26 -2.39 33.28
N SER A 325 -10.83 -1.16 33.52
CA SER A 325 -9.83 -0.49 32.67
C SER A 325 -8.45 -1.07 33.02
N HIS A 326 -7.82 -1.79 32.10
CA HIS A 326 -6.44 -2.24 32.25
C HIS A 326 -5.51 -1.06 31.96
N THR A 327 -5.14 -0.30 32.98
CA THR A 327 -4.07 0.70 32.87
C THR A 327 -2.79 0.08 33.42
N VAL A 328 -1.88 -0.31 32.53
CA VAL A 328 -0.54 -0.74 32.93
C VAL A 328 0.23 0.51 33.37
N ARG A 329 0.42 0.65 34.69
CA ARG A 329 1.32 1.67 35.24
C ARG A 329 2.74 1.13 35.14
N VAL A 330 3.55 1.73 34.27
CA VAL A 330 4.98 1.42 34.20
C VAL A 330 5.69 2.28 35.23
N ASP A 331 6.33 1.66 36.22
CA ASP A 331 7.13 2.36 37.22
C ASP A 331 8.22 3.18 36.53
N ILE A 332 8.34 4.47 36.91
CA ILE A 332 9.31 5.41 36.33
C ILE A 332 10.75 4.87 36.40
N GLU A 333 11.06 4.07 37.43
CA GLU A 333 12.37 3.42 37.59
C GLU A 333 12.70 2.41 36.46
N LYS A 334 11.68 1.79 35.84
CA LYS A 334 11.88 0.87 34.70
C LYS A 334 12.15 1.61 33.39
N LEU A 335 11.65 2.84 33.25
CA LEU A 335 11.95 3.68 32.10
C LEU A 335 13.42 4.13 32.13
N ASP A 336 13.96 4.46 33.31
CA ASP A 336 15.37 4.82 33.45
C ASP A 336 16.31 3.64 33.12
N VAL A 337 15.95 2.43 33.52
CA VAL A 337 16.71 1.21 33.16
C VAL A 337 16.68 0.96 31.65
N LEU A 338 15.51 1.14 31.01
CA LEU A 338 15.38 1.04 29.56
C LEU A 338 16.19 2.13 28.83
N MET A 339 16.19 3.36 29.33
CA MET A 339 16.97 4.46 28.75
C MET A 339 18.48 4.21 28.87
N ASN A 340 18.93 3.60 29.97
CA ASN A 340 20.33 3.20 30.13
C ASN A 340 20.72 2.06 29.18
N LEU A 341 19.87 1.03 29.04
CA LEU A 341 20.10 -0.08 28.10
C LEU A 341 20.13 0.38 26.64
N VAL A 342 19.23 1.29 26.26
CA VAL A 342 19.22 1.89 24.92
C VAL A 342 20.46 2.77 24.70
N SER A 343 20.91 3.50 25.73
CA SER A 343 22.14 4.30 25.66
C SER A 343 23.39 3.42 25.49
N GLU A 344 23.50 2.31 26.23
CA GLU A 344 24.59 1.35 26.06
C GLU A 344 24.58 0.70 24.67
N LEU A 345 23.39 0.39 24.14
CA LEU A 345 23.24 -0.22 22.81
C LEU A 345 23.61 0.74 21.67
N ILE A 346 23.28 2.03 21.79
CA ILE A 346 23.70 3.06 20.83
C ILE A 346 25.22 3.26 20.88
N ILE A 347 25.82 3.24 22.07
CA ILE A 347 27.28 3.33 22.24
C ILE A 347 27.97 2.12 21.60
N ALA A 348 27.46 0.90 21.82
CA ALA A 348 27.99 -0.31 21.19
C ALA A 348 27.87 -0.27 19.67
N LYS A 349 26.72 0.18 19.13
CA LYS A 349 26.51 0.33 17.69
C LYS A 349 27.46 1.36 17.07
N ASN A 350 27.63 2.52 17.69
CA ASN A 350 28.54 3.55 17.19
C ASN A 350 30.01 3.14 17.30
N GLY A 351 30.37 2.37 18.34
CA GLY A 351 31.70 1.75 18.47
C GLY A 351 31.98 0.76 17.33
N LEU A 352 31.03 -0.12 17.02
CA LEU A 352 31.11 -1.07 15.90
C LEU A 352 31.21 -0.37 14.54
N VAL A 353 30.42 0.68 14.31
CA VAL A 353 30.46 1.46 13.08
C VAL A 353 31.77 2.23 12.94
N SER A 354 32.39 2.69 14.05
CA SER A 354 33.71 3.32 14.00
C SER A 354 34.86 2.33 13.70
N ALA A 355 34.71 1.07 14.13
CA ALA A 355 35.67 0.00 13.85
C ALA A 355 35.57 -0.49 12.39
N SER A 356 34.37 -0.54 11.81
CA SER A 356 34.15 -0.97 10.42
C SER A 356 34.57 0.05 9.35
N VAL A 357 34.86 1.30 9.73
CA VAL A 357 35.31 2.37 8.82
C VAL A 357 36.84 2.51 8.79
N SER A 358 37.56 1.72 9.61
CA SER A 358 39.02 1.81 9.77
C SER A 358 39.81 0.62 9.20
N GLU A 359 39.21 -0.23 8.35
CA GLU A 359 39.89 -1.31 7.61
C GLU A 359 39.81 -1.12 6.09
#